data_AF-A0A972SA23-F1
#
_entry.id   AF-A0A972SA23-F1
#
_cell.length_a   1.000
_cell.length_b   1.000
_cell.length_c   1.000
_cell.angle_alpha   90.00
_cell.angle_beta   90.00
_cell.angle_gamma   90.00
#
_symmetry.space_group_name_H-M   'P 1'
#
loop_
_entity.id
_entity.type
_entity.pdbx_description
1 polymer ?
#
loop_
_entity_poly.entity_id
_entity_poly.type
_entity_poly.pdbx_seq_one_letter_code
_entity_poly.pdbx_strand_id
1 'polypeptide(L)'
;MNLFTIDRVYEASYEIKRSEFLSFLVPIERFDEVYDRLKKEHKKANHIVWAKRFLNEFDQIVENSTDDGEPKGTSGVPSLN
;
A
#
# COMPACT_ATOMS: atom_id res chain seq x y z
N MET A 1 -2.59 23.26 -10.52
CA MET A 1 -1.58 22.23 -10.20
C MET A 1 -2.01 20.98 -10.92
N ASN A 2 -1.20 20.40 -11.79
CA ASN A 2 -1.59 19.15 -12.45
C ASN A 2 -1.40 18.01 -11.45
N LEU A 3 -2.49 17.31 -11.15
CA LEU A 3 -2.45 16.10 -10.36
C LEU A 3 -2.17 14.94 -11.30
N PHE A 4 -1.27 14.06 -10.86
CA PHE A 4 -0.96 12.82 -11.56
C PHE A 4 -1.33 11.65 -10.65
N THR A 5 -1.81 10.59 -11.28
CA THR A 5 -2.09 9.31 -10.63
C THR A 5 -1.65 8.20 -11.56
N ILE A 6 -1.52 7.00 -11.02
CA ILE A 6 -1.21 5.81 -11.79
C ILE A 6 -2.48 5.23 -12.42
N ASP A 7 -2.34 4.62 -13.59
CA ASP A 7 -3.43 4.04 -14.39
C ASP A 7 -3.46 2.50 -14.36
N ARG A 8 -2.43 1.88 -13.79
CA ARG A 8 -2.26 0.44 -13.69
C ARG A 8 -1.49 0.05 -12.44
N VAL A 9 -1.50 -1.25 -12.15
CA VAL A 9 -0.74 -1.82 -11.04
C VAL A 9 0.73 -1.93 -11.42
N TYR A 10 1.61 -1.56 -10.48
CA TYR A 10 3.05 -1.79 -10.54
C TYR A 10 3.47 -2.68 -9.38
N GLU A 11 4.45 -3.54 -9.64
CA GLU A 11 4.90 -4.54 -8.69
C GLU A 11 6.43 -4.49 -8.59
N ALA A 12 6.94 -4.69 -7.38
CA ALA A 12 8.37 -4.80 -7.10
C ALA A 12 8.60 -5.78 -5.95
N SER A 13 9.79 -6.38 -5.92
CA SER A 13 10.23 -7.21 -4.80
C SER A 13 11.61 -6.80 -4.31
N TYR A 14 11.83 -6.99 -3.02
CA TYR A 14 13.11 -6.72 -2.36
C TYR A 14 13.36 -7.76 -1.27
N GLU A 15 14.56 -8.36 -1.30
CA GLU A 15 14.98 -9.31 -0.27
C GLU A 15 16.07 -8.68 0.59
N ILE A 16 15.88 -8.72 1.92
CA ILE A 16 16.88 -8.29 2.89
C ILE A 16 16.87 -9.21 4.10
N LYS A 17 18.04 -9.71 4.50
CA LYS A 17 18.20 -10.55 5.71
C LYS A 17 17.22 -11.75 5.76
N ARG A 18 16.96 -12.39 4.61
CA ARG A 18 16.01 -13.50 4.43
C ARG A 18 14.53 -13.13 4.62
N SER A 19 14.23 -11.84 4.74
CA SER A 19 12.87 -11.32 4.63
C SER A 19 12.63 -10.90 3.19
N GLU A 20 11.52 -11.35 2.63
CA GLU A 20 11.03 -10.94 1.30
C GLU A 20 9.93 -9.89 1.47
N PHE A 21 10.07 -8.78 0.76
CA PHE A 21 9.09 -7.70 0.68
C PHE A 21 8.53 -7.66 -0.73
N LEU A 22 7.21 -7.79 -0.85
CA LEU A 22 6.48 -7.64 -2.10
C LEU A 22 5.68 -6.34 -2.03
N SER A 23 5.90 -5.44 -2.99
CA SER A 23 5.27 -4.12 -3.02
C SER A 23 4.37 -3.97 -4.23
N PHE A 24 3.18 -3.43 -4.01
CA PHE A 24 2.15 -3.22 -5.03
C PHE A 24 1.70 -1.76 -4.99
N LEU A 25 1.96 -1.02 -6.06
CA LEU A 25 1.42 0.32 -6.26
C LEU A 25 0.17 0.21 -7.14
N VAL A 26 -0.98 0.60 -6.61
CA VAL A 26 -2.30 0.31 -7.21
C VAL A 26 -3.12 1.58 -7.42
N PRO A 27 -3.90 1.70 -8.51
CA PRO A 27 -4.92 2.75 -8.61
C PRO A 27 -5.88 2.65 -7.42
N ILE A 28 -6.31 3.79 -6.87
CA ILE A 28 -7.06 3.82 -5.62
C ILE A 28 -8.37 3.02 -5.71
N GLU A 29 -9.00 3.02 -6.88
CA GLU A 29 -10.25 2.30 -7.16
C GLU A 29 -10.09 0.77 -7.07
N ARG A 30 -8.86 0.28 -7.17
CA ARG A 30 -8.51 -1.15 -7.10
C ARG A 30 -7.91 -1.56 -5.76
N PHE A 31 -7.74 -0.62 -4.83
CA PHE A 31 -7.05 -0.89 -3.56
C PHE A 31 -7.69 -2.05 -2.79
N ASP A 32 -9.01 -2.01 -2.56
CA ASP A 32 -9.69 -3.04 -1.76
C ASP A 32 -9.68 -4.41 -2.46
N GLU A 33 -9.87 -4.44 -3.79
CA GLU A 33 -9.78 -5.65 -4.63
C GLU A 33 -8.40 -6.30 -4.49
N VAL A 34 -7.34 -5.52 -4.68
CA VAL A 34 -5.97 -6.04 -4.63
C VAL A 34 -5.59 -6.42 -3.20
N TYR A 35 -5.96 -5.63 -2.20
CA TYR A 35 -5.68 -5.93 -0.79
C TYR A 35 -6.32 -7.26 -0.36
N ASP A 36 -7.57 -7.51 -0.72
CA ASP A 36 -8.24 -8.78 -0.43
C ASP A 36 -7.65 -9.96 -1.22
N ARG A 37 -7.20 -9.73 -2.45
CA ARG A 37 -6.48 -10.74 -3.23
C ARG A 37 -5.15 -11.10 -2.57
N LEU A 38 -4.33 -10.12 -2.20
CA LEU A 38 -3.02 -10.33 -1.59
C LEU A 38 -3.12 -11.06 -0.25
N LYS A 39 -4.13 -10.74 0.58
CA LYS A 39 -4.43 -11.50 1.81
C LYS A 39 -4.69 -13.00 1.53
N LYS A 40 -5.35 -13.33 0.42
CA LYS A 40 -5.65 -14.72 0.04
C LYS A 40 -4.45 -15.43 -0.58
N GLU A 41 -3.66 -14.73 -1.39
CA GLU A 41 -2.48 -15.25 -2.08
C GLU A 41 -1.30 -15.45 -1.11
N HIS A 42 -1.10 -14.51 -0.20
CA HIS A 42 0.04 -14.46 0.72
C HIS A 42 -0.38 -14.71 2.18
N LYS A 43 -1.10 -15.80 2.44
CA LYS A 43 -1.56 -16.18 3.81
C LYS A 43 -0.44 -16.36 4.84
N LYS A 44 0.81 -16.47 4.39
CA LYS A 44 2.01 -16.64 5.23
C LYS A 44 2.81 -15.34 5.38
N ALA A 45 2.38 -14.23 4.78
CA ALA A 45 3.01 -12.94 5.02
C ALA A 45 2.82 -12.58 6.51
N ASN A 46 3.90 -12.11 7.14
CA ASN A 46 3.83 -11.69 8.55
C ASN A 46 3.03 -10.41 8.71
N HIS A 47 3.20 -9.48 7.77
CA HIS A 47 2.58 -8.16 7.76
C HIS A 47 2.22 -7.77 6.32
N ILE A 48 1.04 -7.16 6.14
CA ILE A 48 0.56 -6.53 4.91
C ILE A 48 0.33 -5.05 5.23
N VAL A 49 1.43 -4.32 5.28
CA VAL A 49 1.50 -2.86 5.43
C VAL A 49 0.90 -2.20 4.19
N TRP A 50 0.17 -1.10 4.38
CA TRP A 50 -0.30 -0.27 3.28
C TRP A 50 -0.40 1.20 3.66
N ALA A 51 -0.36 2.04 2.63
CA ALA A 51 -0.65 3.46 2.70
C ALA A 51 -1.45 3.87 1.45
N LYS A 52 -2.39 4.82 1.59
CA LYS A 52 -3.17 5.36 0.49
C LYS A 52 -3.37 6.86 0.65
N ARG A 53 -3.33 7.56 -0.49
CA ARG A 53 -3.65 8.99 -0.64
C ARG A 53 -4.59 9.13 -1.84
N PHE A 54 -5.71 9.81 -1.66
CA PHE A 54 -6.68 10.05 -2.71
C PHE A 54 -7.44 11.35 -2.50
N LEU A 55 -8.15 11.81 -3.52
CA LEU A 55 -9.10 12.91 -3.39
C LEU A 55 -10.49 12.37 -3.08
N ASN A 56 -11.14 12.92 -2.07
CA ASN A 56 -12.56 12.61 -1.82
C ASN A 56 -13.47 13.38 -2.80
N GLU A 57 -14.78 13.24 -2.64
CA GLU A 57 -15.81 13.90 -3.46
C GLU A 57 -15.78 15.44 -3.42
N PHE A 58 -15.03 16.03 -2.49
CA PHE A 58 -14.85 17.47 -2.32
C PHE A 58 -13.45 17.95 -2.73
N ASP A 59 -12.71 17.14 -3.50
CA ASP A 59 -11.33 17.41 -3.92
C ASP A 59 -10.35 17.62 -2.76
N GLN A 60 -10.63 17.02 -1.60
CA GLN A 60 -9.75 17.07 -0.43
C GLN A 60 -8.86 15.84 -0.37
N ILE A 61 -7.59 16.05 -0.02
CA ILE A 61 -6.64 14.96 0.20
C ILE A 61 -7.05 14.17 1.44
N VAL A 62 -7.26 12.87 1.26
CA VAL A 62 -7.48 11.89 2.33
C VAL A 62 -6.30 10.93 2.36
N GLU A 63 -5.77 10.69 3.55
CA GLU A 63 -4.61 9.84 3.78
C GLU A 63 -4.89 8.82 4.88
N ASN A 64 -4.49 7.57 4.62
CA ASN A 64 -4.55 6.50 5.60
C ASN A 64 -3.36 5.58 5.44
N SER A 65 -2.92 4.96 6.53
CA SER A 65 -1.89 3.93 6.53
C SER A 65 -2.07 2.96 7.68
N THR A 66 -1.42 1.80 7.58
CA THR A 66 -1.33 0.80 8.64
C THR A 66 0.11 0.29 8.75
N ASP A 67 0.55 0.01 9.97
CA ASP A 67 1.79 -0.74 10.20
C ASP A 67 1.54 -2.26 10.25
N ASP A 68 0.28 -2.70 10.28
CA ASP A 68 -0.13 -4.12 10.33
C ASP A 68 0.68 -5.01 11.30
N GLY A 69 0.92 -4.52 12.52
CA GLY A 69 1.66 -5.26 13.55
C GLY A 69 3.17 -5.02 13.56
N GLU A 70 3.72 -4.31 12.57
CA GLU A 70 5.06 -3.71 12.69
C GLU A 70 5.10 -2.65 13.80
N PRO A 71 6.29 -2.30 14.31
CA PRO A 71 6.41 -1.22 15.30
C PRO A 71 5.74 0.06 14.82
N LYS A 72 5.03 0.72 15.74
CA LYS A 72 4.20 1.88 15.40
C LYS A 72 5.00 2.96 14.69
N GLY A 73 4.55 3.35 13.49
CA GLY A 73 5.11 4.40 12.66
C GLY A 73 6.32 3.98 11.82
N THR A 74 6.72 2.70 11.80
CA THR A 74 7.92 2.27 11.04
C THR A 74 7.65 1.86 9.61
N SER A 75 6.39 1.62 9.23
CA SER A 75 6.09 0.99 7.93
C SER A 75 5.00 1.75 7.15
N GLY A 76 3.86 2.04 7.78
CA GLY A 76 2.73 2.71 7.15
C GLY A 76 3.03 4.16 6.79
N VAL A 77 3.53 4.96 7.75
CA VAL A 77 3.87 6.38 7.51
C VAL A 77 5.04 6.54 6.52
N PRO A 78 6.13 5.74 6.61
CA PRO A 78 7.18 5.76 5.58
C PRO A 78 6.71 5.33 4.19
N SER A 79 5.71 4.46 4.08
CA SER A 79 5.14 4.11 2.77
C SER A 79 4.31 5.24 2.15
N LEU A 80 3.87 6.22 2.94
CA LEU A 80 3.08 7.37 2.49
C LEU A 80 3.93 8.56 2.01
N ASN A 81 5.20 8.67 2.44
CA ASN A 81 6.05 9.87 2.30
C ASN A 81 7.40 9.58 1.68
#